data_AF-A0A817FRN6-F1
#
_entry.id   AF-A0A817FRN6-F1
#
_cell.length_a   1.000
_cell.length_b   1.000
_cell.length_c   1.000
_cell.angle_alpha   90.00
_cell.angle_beta   90.00
_cell.angle_gamma   90.00
#
_symmetry.space_group_name_H-M   'P 1'
#
loop_
_entity.id
_entity.type
_entity.pdbx_description
1 polymer ?
#
loop_
_entity_poly.entity_id
_entity_poly.type
_entity_poly.pdbx_seq_one_letter_code
_entity_poly.pdbx_strand_id
1 'polypeptide(L)'
;MSCDVDGLLEFLLYVGQAKRTFRTGWVLHGVEKVESVADHMYRMAVMSLLLPTVSEESKVRCMKLALVHDLAESVVGDLTEFDGIPKSEKHRRESEAMLYLTSLLPADVGREIFSLFNEYADQKTNEANLVKDLDIFDMLLQAYEYEKLQCEDAFLEDFFDSSVNKIKTDIVRKWLKQLVECRSSGKLFQLPSDSNLNTILKHILYDDQGTFLYKLPSSNIREKTNRFISNQNKIDNPSLDTTELLTNLVKDIKHQH
;
A
#
# COMPACT_ATOMS: atom_id res chain seq x y z
N MET A 1 27.60 19.25 12.72
CA MET A 1 26.14 19.39 12.72
C MET A 1 25.59 18.11 13.28
N SER A 2 25.12 18.13 14.53
CA SER A 2 24.41 17.00 15.11
C SER A 2 23.13 16.79 14.30
N CYS A 3 22.91 15.57 13.82
CA CYS A 3 21.60 15.11 13.40
C CYS A 3 20.68 15.33 14.61
N ASP A 4 19.78 16.30 14.52
CA ASP A 4 18.83 16.58 15.59
C ASP A 4 17.81 15.43 15.59
N VAL A 5 18.06 14.44 16.45
CA VAL A 5 17.32 13.16 16.50
C VAL A 5 15.84 13.41 16.87
N ASP A 6 15.55 14.55 17.49
CA ASP A 6 14.24 14.93 18.00
C ASP A 6 13.22 15.18 16.86
N GLY A 7 13.62 15.87 15.78
CA GLY A 7 12.73 16.18 14.65
C GLY A 7 12.42 14.96 13.78
N LEU A 8 13.39 14.06 13.58
CA LEU A 8 13.20 12.84 12.78
C LEU A 8 12.18 11.90 13.43
N LEU A 9 12.23 11.73 14.76
CA LEU A 9 11.25 10.90 15.46
C LEU A 9 9.83 11.46 15.29
N GLU A 10 9.66 12.77 15.45
CA GLU A 10 8.38 13.43 15.25
C GLU A 10 7.86 13.26 13.82
N PHE A 11 8.71 13.47 12.81
CA PHE A 11 8.36 13.20 11.41
C PHE A 11 7.90 11.75 11.20
N LEU A 12 8.61 10.77 11.75
CA LEU A 12 8.25 9.35 11.64
C LEU A 12 6.95 9.01 12.37
N LEU A 13 6.62 9.72 13.46
CA LEU A 13 5.32 9.57 14.11
C LEU A 13 4.18 10.04 13.21
N TYR A 14 4.35 11.14 12.48
CA TYR A 14 3.40 11.58 11.45
C TYR A 14 3.30 10.60 10.29
N VAL A 15 4.43 10.14 9.72
CA VAL A 15 4.41 9.06 8.71
C VAL A 15 3.64 7.83 9.25
N GLY A 16 3.82 7.52 10.53
CA GLY A 16 3.08 6.45 11.21
C GLY A 16 1.57 6.69 11.33
N GLN A 17 1.09 7.94 11.28
CA GLN A 17 -0.34 8.25 11.25
C GLN A 17 -0.99 7.86 9.92
N ALA A 18 -0.26 7.85 8.80
CA ALA A 18 -0.79 7.38 7.51
C ALA A 18 -1.28 5.93 7.55
N LYS A 19 -0.80 5.12 8.51
CA LYS A 19 -1.27 3.73 8.78
C LYS A 19 -2.64 3.67 9.45
N ARG A 20 -3.14 4.81 9.93
CA ARG A 20 -4.42 4.99 10.64
C ARG A 20 -5.33 6.01 9.96
N THR A 21 -4.83 6.71 8.94
CA THR A 21 -5.66 7.45 7.99
C THR A 21 -6.22 6.45 6.98
N PHE A 22 -7.50 6.12 7.10
CA PHE A 22 -8.19 5.25 6.17
C PHE A 22 -8.60 6.02 4.91
N ARG A 23 -8.57 5.35 3.75
CA ARG A 23 -9.00 5.95 2.48
C ARG A 23 -10.52 6.23 2.51
N THR A 24 -10.88 7.49 2.65
CA THR A 24 -12.23 7.99 2.95
C THR A 24 -13.25 7.57 1.89
N GLY A 25 -12.84 7.48 0.62
CA GLY A 25 -13.69 6.99 -0.47
C GLY A 25 -14.32 5.63 -0.15
N TRP A 26 -13.55 4.67 0.37
CA TRP A 26 -14.05 3.34 0.73
C TRP A 26 -14.94 3.37 1.98
N VAL A 27 -14.60 4.20 2.97
CA VAL A 27 -15.39 4.39 4.20
C VAL A 27 -16.80 4.86 3.85
N LEU A 28 -16.90 5.84 2.95
CA LEU A 28 -18.19 6.40 2.51
C LEU A 28 -19.05 5.38 1.73
N HIS A 29 -18.42 4.38 1.10
CA HIS A 29 -19.11 3.29 0.40
C HIS A 29 -19.38 2.07 1.29
N GLY A 30 -19.16 2.17 2.60
CA GLY A 30 -19.49 1.10 3.55
C GLY A 30 -18.56 -0.12 3.48
N VAL A 31 -17.36 0.03 2.92
CA VAL A 31 -16.34 -1.03 2.94
C VAL A 31 -15.92 -1.29 4.39
N GLU A 32 -15.93 -2.55 4.85
CA GLU A 32 -15.73 -2.85 6.27
C GLU A 32 -14.28 -2.68 6.76
N LYS A 33 -13.26 -3.03 5.95
CA LYS A 33 -11.84 -3.01 6.38
C LYS A 33 -10.96 -2.26 5.40
N VAL A 34 -11.33 -1.00 5.30
CA VAL A 34 -10.68 -0.02 4.48
C VAL A 34 -9.16 -0.02 4.66
N GLU A 35 -8.45 -0.02 3.54
CA GLU A 35 -7.01 0.16 3.49
C GLU A 35 -6.62 1.54 4.08
N SER A 36 -5.42 1.63 4.62
CA SER A 36 -4.86 2.91 5.01
C SER A 36 -4.21 3.62 3.82
N VAL A 37 -4.00 4.93 3.93
CA VAL A 37 -3.21 5.72 2.96
C VAL A 37 -1.80 5.13 2.78
N ALA A 38 -1.22 4.57 3.86
CA ALA A 38 0.06 3.89 3.78
C ALA A 38 0.02 2.59 2.95
N ASP A 39 -1.08 1.83 2.98
CA ASP A 39 -1.25 0.60 2.18
C ASP A 39 -1.32 0.94 0.69
N HIS A 40 -2.11 1.97 0.35
CA HIS A 40 -2.22 2.54 -1.00
C HIS A 40 -0.85 2.97 -1.55
N MET A 41 -0.12 3.82 -0.81
CA MET A 41 1.22 4.29 -1.22
C MET A 41 2.23 3.13 -1.35
N TYR A 42 2.11 2.09 -0.52
CA TYR A 42 2.97 0.90 -0.61
C TYR A 42 2.77 0.16 -1.93
N ARG A 43 1.53 -0.16 -2.31
CA ARG A 43 1.28 -0.88 -3.57
C ARG A 43 1.66 -0.02 -4.77
N MET A 44 1.47 1.30 -4.72
CA MET A 44 2.00 2.22 -5.73
C MET A 44 3.52 2.21 -5.87
N ALA A 45 4.26 2.17 -4.76
CA ALA A 45 5.71 2.06 -4.78
C ALA A 45 6.16 0.72 -5.41
N VAL A 46 5.46 -0.37 -5.10
CA VAL A 46 5.70 -1.69 -5.73
C VAL A 46 5.40 -1.63 -7.23
N MET A 47 4.30 -1.01 -7.66
CA MET A 47 3.99 -0.84 -9.08
C MET A 47 5.06 -0.02 -9.81
N SER A 48 5.61 1.01 -9.15
CA SER A 48 6.68 1.84 -9.70
C SER A 48 7.96 1.04 -9.98
N LEU A 49 8.29 0.04 -9.14
CA LEU A 49 9.39 -0.90 -9.39
C LEU A 49 9.18 -1.76 -10.65
N LEU A 50 7.91 -2.10 -10.93
CA LEU A 50 7.51 -3.05 -11.96
C LEU A 50 7.25 -2.39 -13.33
N LEU A 51 7.37 -1.06 -13.43
CA LEU A 51 7.15 -0.31 -14.67
C LEU A 51 8.06 -0.84 -15.79
N PRO A 52 7.51 -1.47 -16.84
CA PRO A 52 8.34 -1.98 -17.93
C PRO A 52 8.87 -0.82 -18.76
N THR A 53 10.05 -0.99 -19.37
CA THR A 53 10.59 -0.05 -20.37
C THR A 53 10.88 1.38 -19.86
N VAL A 54 10.78 1.62 -18.55
CA VAL A 54 11.18 2.87 -17.87
C VAL A 54 12.60 2.71 -17.33
N SER A 55 13.41 3.77 -17.37
CA SER A 55 14.79 3.74 -16.83
C SER A 55 14.77 3.50 -15.31
N GLU A 56 15.84 2.90 -14.77
CA GLU A 56 15.93 2.66 -13.32
C GLU A 56 15.92 3.97 -12.52
N GLU A 57 16.50 5.04 -13.05
CA GLU A 57 16.44 6.37 -12.44
C GLU A 57 15.00 6.91 -12.36
N SER A 58 14.24 6.84 -13.46
CA SER A 58 12.84 7.26 -13.49
C SER A 58 11.97 6.38 -12.60
N LYS A 59 12.23 5.07 -12.50
CA LYS A 59 11.54 4.18 -11.55
C LYS A 59 11.79 4.60 -10.10
N VAL A 60 13.05 4.89 -9.75
CA VAL A 60 13.40 5.38 -8.41
C VAL A 60 12.71 6.70 -8.11
N ARG A 61 12.63 7.61 -9.09
CA ARG A 61 11.88 8.86 -8.94
C ARG A 61 10.38 8.61 -8.76
N CYS A 62 9.78 7.71 -9.56
CA CYS A 62 8.36 7.32 -9.42
C CYS A 62 8.06 6.72 -8.04
N MET A 63 8.93 5.85 -7.53
CA MET A 63 8.81 5.31 -6.17
C MET A 63 8.84 6.41 -5.11
N LYS A 64 9.79 7.35 -5.21
CA LYS A 64 9.89 8.48 -4.28
C LYS A 64 8.64 9.35 -4.31
N LEU A 65 8.10 9.62 -5.49
CA LEU A 65 6.83 10.35 -5.66
C LEU A 65 5.67 9.57 -5.01
N ALA A 66 5.53 8.28 -5.31
CA ALA A 66 4.48 7.42 -4.76
C ALA A 66 4.48 7.40 -3.22
N LEU A 67 5.67 7.34 -2.60
CA LEU A 67 5.81 7.33 -1.14
C LEU A 67 5.53 8.69 -0.46
N VAL A 68 5.50 9.78 -1.21
CA VAL A 68 5.41 11.15 -0.67
C VAL A 68 4.09 11.84 -1.03
N HIS A 69 3.44 11.47 -2.13
CA HIS A 69 2.35 12.28 -2.70
C HIS A 69 1.17 12.52 -1.74
N ASP A 70 0.75 11.50 -1.00
CA ASP A 70 -0.34 11.58 -0.01
C ASP A 70 0.20 11.70 1.43
N LEU A 71 1.48 12.01 1.64
CA LEU A 71 2.07 12.12 2.98
C LEU A 71 1.41 13.23 3.82
N ALA A 72 0.91 14.29 3.19
CA ALA A 72 0.16 15.36 3.85
C ALA A 72 -1.10 14.85 4.57
N GLU A 73 -1.71 13.77 4.08
CA GLU A 73 -2.94 13.18 4.64
C GLU A 73 -2.72 12.56 6.03
N SER A 74 -1.45 12.33 6.40
CA SER A 74 -1.10 11.98 7.78
C SER A 74 -1.40 13.08 8.81
N VAL A 75 -1.59 14.32 8.33
CA VAL A 75 -1.92 15.51 9.13
C VAL A 75 -3.33 15.98 8.84
N VAL A 76 -3.69 16.12 7.55
CA VAL A 76 -4.97 16.74 7.15
C VAL A 76 -6.12 15.74 6.97
N GLY A 77 -5.83 14.43 7.03
CA GLY A 77 -6.75 13.37 6.66
C GLY A 77 -6.84 13.17 5.14
N ASP A 78 -7.43 12.05 4.71
CA ASP A 78 -7.75 11.82 3.29
C ASP A 78 -9.01 12.62 2.91
N LEU A 79 -8.79 13.79 2.31
CA LEU A 79 -9.85 14.73 1.91
C LEU A 79 -10.36 14.38 0.50
N THR A 80 -11.66 14.14 0.40
CA THR A 80 -12.35 13.73 -0.83
C THR A 80 -13.20 14.86 -1.42
N GLU A 81 -13.74 14.63 -2.61
CA GLU A 81 -14.70 15.55 -3.24
C GLU A 81 -16.01 15.66 -2.43
N PHE A 82 -16.36 14.66 -1.62
CA PHE A 82 -17.56 14.67 -0.77
C PHE A 82 -17.46 15.60 0.44
N ASP A 83 -16.24 15.99 0.83
CA ASP A 83 -16.01 16.91 1.95
C ASP A 83 -16.39 18.37 1.61
N GLY A 84 -16.71 18.67 0.35
CA GLY A 84 -17.13 20.00 -0.09
C GLY A 84 -16.01 21.06 0.01
N ILE A 85 -14.76 20.63 0.17
CA ILE A 85 -13.60 21.51 0.25
C ILE A 85 -13.14 21.86 -1.18
N PRO A 86 -13.05 23.16 -1.54
CA PRO A 86 -12.54 23.56 -2.85
C PRO A 86 -11.12 23.02 -3.07
N LYS A 87 -10.80 22.64 -4.32
CA LYS A 87 -9.47 22.11 -4.68
C LYS A 87 -8.31 23.01 -4.25
N SER A 88 -8.48 24.33 -4.35
CA SER A 88 -7.48 25.31 -3.90
C SER A 88 -7.25 25.29 -2.38
N GLU A 89 -8.31 25.08 -1.60
CA GLU A 89 -8.23 24.97 -0.14
C GLU A 89 -7.65 23.63 0.29
N LYS A 90 -8.01 22.52 -0.37
CA LYS A 90 -7.36 21.21 -0.18
C LYS A 90 -5.85 21.34 -0.40
N HIS A 91 -5.46 21.90 -1.55
CA HIS A 91 -4.05 22.10 -1.87
C HIS A 91 -3.33 22.99 -0.85
N ARG A 92 -3.94 24.10 -0.42
CA ARG A 92 -3.36 24.98 0.61
C ARG A 92 -3.09 24.22 1.91
N ARG A 93 -4.06 23.45 2.40
CA ARG A 93 -3.92 22.65 3.64
C ARG A 93 -2.82 21.60 3.53
N GLU A 94 -2.79 20.87 2.42
CA GLU A 94 -1.77 19.85 2.17
C GLU A 94 -0.37 20.46 2.05
N SER A 95 -0.24 21.59 1.35
CA SER A 95 1.03 22.33 1.25
C SER A 95 1.50 22.82 2.61
N GLU A 96 0.62 23.36 3.46
CA GLU A 96 0.97 23.77 4.83
C GLU A 96 1.40 22.59 5.70
N ALA A 97 0.70 21.46 5.61
CA ALA A 97 1.09 20.23 6.29
C ALA A 97 2.47 19.74 5.83
N MET A 98 2.73 19.71 4.52
CA MET A 98 4.02 19.30 3.98
C MET A 98 5.15 20.26 4.36
N LEU A 99 4.91 21.57 4.40
CA LEU A 99 5.89 22.55 4.87
C LEU A 99 6.28 22.27 6.33
N TYR A 100 5.29 22.02 7.20
CA TYR A 100 5.56 21.67 8.58
C TYR A 100 6.31 20.33 8.69
N LEU A 101 5.82 19.26 8.06
CA LEU A 101 6.47 17.93 8.11
C LEU A 101 7.93 18.00 7.64
N THR A 102 8.19 18.68 6.53
CA THR A 102 9.55 18.77 5.98
C THR A 102 10.46 19.71 6.76
N SER A 103 9.91 20.62 7.58
CA SER A 103 10.69 21.46 8.49
C SER A 103 11.30 20.68 9.67
N LEU A 104 10.75 19.49 9.99
CA LEU A 104 11.26 18.59 11.03
C LEU A 104 12.53 17.82 10.60
N LEU A 105 12.92 17.94 9.32
CA LEU A 105 14.01 17.17 8.72
C LEU A 105 15.24 18.04 8.45
N PRO A 106 16.43 17.44 8.27
CA PRO A 106 17.59 18.13 7.73
C PRO A 106 17.23 18.88 6.44
N ALA A 107 17.75 20.10 6.29
CA ALA A 107 17.25 21.04 5.29
C ALA A 107 17.35 20.52 3.83
N ASP A 108 18.35 19.70 3.51
CA ASP A 108 18.48 19.03 2.21
C ASP A 108 17.42 17.96 1.99
N VAL A 109 17.19 17.09 2.98
CA VAL A 109 16.16 16.03 2.93
C VAL A 109 14.76 16.62 2.88
N GLY A 110 14.47 17.60 3.74
CA GLY A 110 13.18 18.29 3.74
C GLY A 110 12.87 18.97 2.41
N ARG A 111 13.86 19.63 1.79
CA ARG A 111 13.72 20.21 0.44
C ARG A 111 13.44 19.17 -0.63
N GLU A 112 14.11 18.01 -0.60
CA GLU A 112 13.85 16.94 -1.56
C GLU A 112 12.40 16.44 -1.47
N ILE A 113 11.93 16.12 -0.25
CA ILE A 113 10.57 15.62 -0.02
C ILE A 113 9.53 16.67 -0.42
N PHE A 114 9.72 17.93 -0.03
CA PHE A 114 8.80 19.00 -0.43
C PHE A 114 8.79 19.21 -1.96
N SER A 115 9.94 19.08 -2.61
CA SER A 115 10.04 19.15 -4.06
C SER A 115 9.31 17.99 -4.75
N LEU A 116 9.37 16.78 -4.20
CA LEU A 116 8.64 15.62 -4.72
C LEU A 116 7.12 15.81 -4.62
N PHE A 117 6.65 16.29 -3.45
CA PHE A 117 5.24 16.61 -3.25
C PHE A 117 4.74 17.64 -4.27
N ASN A 118 5.48 18.74 -4.46
CA ASN A 118 5.11 19.75 -5.45
C ASN A 118 5.21 19.24 -6.89
N GLU A 119 6.20 18.41 -7.22
CA GLU A 119 6.33 17.79 -8.54
C GLU A 119 5.10 16.94 -8.87
N TYR A 120 4.64 16.13 -7.92
CA TYR A 120 3.40 15.38 -8.06
C TYR A 120 2.19 16.31 -8.18
N ALA A 121 2.06 17.33 -7.32
CA ALA A 121 0.92 18.26 -7.39
C ALA A 121 0.83 19.02 -8.73
N ASP A 122 1.98 19.40 -9.30
CA ASP A 122 2.08 20.16 -10.54
C ASP A 122 1.82 19.34 -11.80
N GLN A 123 2.07 18.02 -11.77
CA GLN A 123 1.88 17.10 -12.91
C GLN A 123 2.62 17.52 -14.20
N LYS A 124 3.79 18.15 -14.07
CA LYS A 124 4.59 18.66 -15.21
C LYS A 124 5.68 17.70 -15.70
N THR A 125 6.04 16.68 -14.92
CA THR A 125 7.08 15.68 -15.28
C THR A 125 6.45 14.38 -15.77
N ASN A 126 7.20 13.58 -16.54
CA ASN A 126 6.72 12.29 -17.01
C ASN A 126 6.47 11.34 -15.83
N GLU A 127 7.35 11.38 -14.83
CA GLU A 127 7.27 10.60 -13.60
C GLU A 127 6.04 10.98 -12.79
N ALA A 128 5.74 12.27 -12.60
CA ALA A 128 4.54 12.70 -11.89
C ALA A 128 3.25 12.26 -12.60
N ASN A 129 3.20 12.38 -13.93
CA ASN A 129 2.05 11.91 -14.72
C ASN A 129 1.89 10.38 -14.64
N LEU A 130 3.00 9.64 -14.68
CA LEU A 130 2.97 8.19 -14.56
C LEU A 130 2.51 7.75 -13.16
N VAL A 131 2.99 8.39 -12.09
CA VAL A 131 2.55 8.09 -10.72
C VAL A 131 1.09 8.48 -10.51
N LYS A 132 0.57 9.52 -11.19
CA LYS A 132 -0.87 9.82 -11.13
C LYS A 132 -1.73 8.75 -11.77
N ASP A 133 -1.27 8.17 -12.87
CA ASP A 133 -1.94 7.01 -13.47
C ASP A 133 -1.87 5.78 -12.56
N LEU A 134 -0.74 5.58 -11.84
CA LEU A 134 -0.61 4.50 -10.85
C LEU A 134 -1.54 4.68 -9.66
N ASP A 135 -1.71 5.90 -9.14
CA ASP A 135 -2.66 6.23 -8.07
C ASP A 135 -4.09 5.84 -8.48
N ILE A 136 -4.53 6.27 -9.68
CA ILE A 136 -5.84 5.92 -10.23
C ILE A 136 -5.96 4.41 -10.42
N PHE A 137 -4.93 3.76 -10.98
CA PHE A 137 -4.97 2.32 -11.22
C PHE A 137 -5.03 1.52 -9.91
N ASP A 138 -4.28 1.93 -8.88
CA ASP A 138 -4.31 1.31 -7.56
C ASP A 138 -5.72 1.35 -6.97
N MET A 139 -6.35 2.53 -7.02
CA MET A 139 -7.73 2.73 -6.56
C MET A 139 -8.72 1.81 -7.29
N LEU A 140 -8.62 1.71 -8.63
CA LEU A 140 -9.49 0.84 -9.42
C LEU A 140 -9.25 -0.65 -9.13
N LEU A 141 -7.99 -1.05 -8.95
CA LEU A 141 -7.63 -2.40 -8.57
C LEU A 141 -8.20 -2.74 -7.19
N GLN A 142 -8.09 -1.81 -6.23
CA GLN A 142 -8.65 -1.99 -4.90
C GLN A 142 -10.17 -2.09 -4.91
N ALA A 143 -10.85 -1.28 -5.72
CA ALA A 143 -12.30 -1.37 -5.90
C ALA A 143 -12.71 -2.77 -6.39
N TYR A 144 -12.02 -3.28 -7.42
CA TYR A 144 -12.25 -4.65 -7.90
C TYR A 144 -12.03 -5.70 -6.81
N GLU A 145 -10.97 -5.57 -6.02
CA GLU A 145 -10.73 -6.47 -4.90
C GLU A 145 -11.86 -6.39 -3.87
N TYR A 146 -12.32 -5.20 -3.48
CA TYR A 146 -13.42 -5.06 -2.51
C TYR A 146 -14.75 -5.63 -3.01
N GLU A 147 -15.13 -5.40 -4.27
CA GLU A 147 -16.31 -6.04 -4.88
C GLU A 147 -16.27 -7.56 -4.74
N LYS A 148 -15.11 -8.15 -5.00
CA LYS A 148 -14.94 -9.61 -4.90
C LYS A 148 -14.83 -10.11 -3.46
N LEU A 149 -14.26 -9.32 -2.56
CA LEU A 149 -14.12 -9.67 -1.15
C LEU A 149 -15.43 -9.59 -0.38
N GLN A 150 -16.31 -8.65 -0.73
CA GLN A 150 -17.64 -8.50 -0.11
C GLN A 150 -18.72 -9.33 -0.81
N CYS A 151 -18.36 -10.07 -1.87
CA CYS A 151 -19.28 -10.87 -2.68
C CYS A 151 -20.47 -10.05 -3.24
N GLU A 152 -20.23 -8.77 -3.52
CA GLU A 152 -21.20 -7.85 -4.07
C GLU A 152 -20.64 -7.27 -5.37
N ASP A 153 -21.22 -7.67 -6.50
CA ASP A 153 -20.73 -7.23 -7.79
C ASP A 153 -21.14 -5.77 -8.07
N ALA A 154 -20.18 -4.98 -8.55
CA ALA A 154 -20.37 -3.63 -9.10
C ALA A 154 -20.90 -2.55 -8.14
N PHE A 155 -20.84 -2.72 -6.82
CA PHE A 155 -21.24 -1.65 -5.88
C PHE A 155 -20.26 -0.47 -5.84
N LEU A 156 -19.07 -0.61 -6.44
CA LEU A 156 -18.05 0.43 -6.58
C LEU A 156 -17.91 0.91 -8.04
N GLU A 157 -18.94 0.74 -8.88
CA GLU A 157 -18.91 1.16 -10.29
C GLU A 157 -18.57 2.65 -10.46
N ASP A 158 -19.03 3.52 -9.55
CA ASP A 158 -18.77 4.96 -9.61
C ASP A 158 -17.27 5.29 -9.64
N PHE A 159 -16.41 4.46 -9.02
CA PHE A 159 -14.96 4.62 -9.10
C PHE A 159 -14.44 4.34 -10.51
N PHE A 160 -14.98 3.31 -11.18
CA PHE A 160 -14.64 2.98 -12.56
C PHE A 160 -15.13 4.08 -13.51
N ASP A 161 -16.41 4.41 -13.47
CA ASP A 161 -17.03 5.40 -14.35
C ASP A 161 -16.33 6.76 -14.28
N SER A 162 -15.97 7.20 -13.07
CA SER A 162 -15.32 8.49 -12.86
C SER A 162 -13.83 8.53 -13.25
N SER A 163 -13.15 7.39 -13.41
CA SER A 163 -11.68 7.37 -13.41
C SER A 163 -11.01 6.62 -14.56
N VAL A 164 -11.67 5.68 -15.23
CA VAL A 164 -11.05 4.92 -16.34
C VAL A 164 -10.50 5.80 -17.46
N ASN A 165 -11.19 6.91 -17.77
CA ASN A 165 -10.79 7.84 -18.82
C ASN A 165 -9.69 8.83 -18.39
N LYS A 166 -9.35 8.87 -17.09
CA LYS A 166 -8.32 9.76 -16.54
C LYS A 166 -6.91 9.19 -16.71
N ILE A 167 -6.76 7.87 -16.88
CA ILE A 167 -5.45 7.21 -17.12
C ILE A 167 -4.94 7.57 -18.52
N LYS A 168 -3.72 8.10 -18.62
CA LYS A 168 -3.19 8.69 -19.86
C LYS A 168 -2.11 7.85 -20.53
N THR A 169 -1.16 7.33 -19.76
CA THR A 169 0.04 6.64 -20.23
C THR A 169 -0.29 5.27 -20.83
N ASP A 170 0.40 4.93 -21.92
CA ASP A 170 0.18 3.67 -22.62
C ASP A 170 0.49 2.43 -21.78
N ILE A 171 1.46 2.56 -20.86
CA ILE A 171 1.84 1.47 -19.95
C ILE A 171 0.66 1.12 -19.04
N VAL A 172 0.11 2.12 -18.34
CA VAL A 172 -0.96 1.88 -17.35
C VAL A 172 -2.29 1.59 -18.05
N ARG A 173 -2.56 2.15 -19.24
CA ARG A 173 -3.73 1.78 -20.06
C ARG A 173 -3.76 0.28 -20.38
N LYS A 174 -2.60 -0.36 -20.63
CA LYS A 174 -2.53 -1.81 -20.86
C LYS A 174 -2.90 -2.60 -19.61
N TRP A 175 -2.45 -2.17 -18.44
CA TRP A 175 -2.82 -2.79 -17.16
C TRP A 175 -4.31 -2.61 -16.87
N LEU A 176 -4.85 -1.40 -17.09
CA LEU A 176 -6.28 -1.11 -16.93
C LEU A 176 -7.14 -2.03 -17.80
N LYS A 177 -6.74 -2.26 -19.06
CA LYS A 177 -7.46 -3.19 -19.94
C LYS A 177 -7.54 -4.60 -19.34
N GLN A 178 -6.43 -5.11 -18.79
CA GLN A 178 -6.41 -6.41 -18.13
C GLN A 178 -7.30 -6.43 -16.89
N LEU A 179 -7.28 -5.37 -16.07
CA LEU A 179 -8.16 -5.25 -14.90
C LEU A 179 -9.64 -5.28 -15.29
N VAL A 180 -10.05 -4.53 -16.32
CA VAL A 180 -11.44 -4.51 -16.81
C VAL A 180 -11.86 -5.89 -17.36
N GLU A 181 -10.99 -6.58 -18.08
CA GLU A 181 -11.23 -7.96 -18.53
C GLU A 181 -11.38 -8.93 -17.34
N CYS A 182 -10.50 -8.82 -16.34
CA CYS A 182 -10.58 -9.61 -15.10
C CYS A 182 -11.91 -9.36 -14.38
N ARG A 183 -12.28 -8.09 -14.18
CA ARG A 183 -13.52 -7.67 -13.52
C ARG A 183 -14.75 -8.22 -14.22
N SER A 184 -14.80 -8.10 -15.55
CA SER A 184 -15.89 -8.64 -16.39
C SER A 184 -16.00 -10.17 -16.32
N SER A 185 -14.88 -10.87 -16.15
CA SER A 185 -14.84 -12.34 -16.04
C SER A 185 -15.13 -12.86 -14.62
N GLY A 186 -15.17 -11.98 -13.61
CA GLY A 186 -15.38 -12.33 -12.21
C GLY A 186 -14.23 -13.09 -11.53
N LYS A 187 -13.06 -13.21 -12.16
CA LYS A 187 -11.93 -14.01 -11.64
C LYS A 187 -11.06 -13.21 -10.68
N LEU A 188 -11.30 -13.34 -9.38
CA LEU A 188 -10.34 -12.87 -8.37
C LEU A 188 -9.24 -13.94 -8.22
N PHE A 189 -8.00 -13.63 -8.62
CA PHE A 189 -6.81 -14.47 -8.39
C PHE A 189 -6.90 -15.93 -8.88
N GLN A 190 -6.15 -16.30 -9.91
CA GLN A 190 -5.88 -17.72 -10.16
C GLN A 190 -4.87 -18.19 -9.11
N LEU A 191 -5.31 -19.09 -8.22
CA LEU A 191 -4.37 -19.79 -7.34
C LEU A 191 -3.32 -20.51 -8.20
N PRO A 192 -2.04 -20.49 -7.80
CA PRO A 192 -1.01 -21.18 -8.54
C PRO A 192 -1.33 -22.68 -8.63
N SER A 193 -0.94 -23.28 -9.75
CA SER A 193 -1.06 -24.72 -10.00
C SER A 193 -0.20 -25.55 -9.04
N ASP A 194 0.82 -24.92 -8.45
CA ASP A 194 1.68 -25.50 -7.43
C ASP A 194 0.88 -25.81 -6.16
N SER A 195 0.77 -27.09 -5.82
CA SER A 195 -0.06 -27.57 -4.72
C SER A 195 0.39 -27.06 -3.35
N ASN A 196 1.69 -26.81 -3.16
CA ASN A 196 2.21 -26.32 -1.88
C ASN A 196 1.89 -24.83 -1.70
N LEU A 197 2.12 -24.02 -2.74
CA LEU A 197 1.77 -22.59 -2.71
C LEU A 197 0.24 -22.40 -2.63
N ASN A 198 -0.53 -23.22 -3.34
CA ASN A 198 -1.98 -23.21 -3.27
C ASN A 198 -2.48 -23.50 -1.86
N THR A 199 -1.89 -24.48 -1.17
CA THR A 199 -2.23 -24.82 0.21
C THR A 199 -1.90 -23.68 1.18
N ILE A 200 -0.72 -23.06 1.05
CA ILE A 200 -0.32 -21.91 1.87
C ILE A 200 -1.28 -20.73 1.67
N LEU A 201 -1.55 -20.38 0.40
CA LEU A 201 -2.44 -19.28 0.06
C LEU A 201 -3.86 -19.55 0.53
N LYS A 202 -4.37 -20.78 0.42
CA LYS A 202 -5.66 -21.15 0.98
C LYS A 202 -5.74 -20.92 2.47
N HIS A 203 -4.72 -21.28 3.24
CA HIS A 203 -4.75 -21.07 4.70
C HIS A 203 -4.67 -19.60 5.13
N ILE A 204 -4.02 -18.75 4.34
CA ILE A 204 -3.87 -17.32 4.62
C ILE A 204 -5.11 -16.56 4.16
N LEU A 205 -5.57 -16.86 2.94
CA LEU A 205 -6.59 -16.10 2.23
C LEU A 205 -7.99 -16.68 2.38
N TYR A 206 -8.17 -17.91 2.87
CA TYR A 206 -9.48 -18.55 3.01
C TYR A 206 -9.63 -19.28 4.34
N ASP A 207 -10.84 -19.33 4.86
CA ASP A 207 -11.17 -20.07 6.07
C ASP A 207 -11.37 -21.55 5.76
N ASP A 208 -11.60 -22.36 6.80
CA ASP A 208 -11.79 -23.80 6.65
C ASP A 208 -13.07 -24.16 5.85
N GLN A 209 -13.95 -23.17 5.60
CA GLN A 209 -15.18 -23.30 4.82
C GLN A 209 -14.99 -22.84 3.36
N GLY A 210 -13.79 -22.38 2.99
CA GLY A 210 -13.48 -21.86 1.66
C GLY A 210 -13.96 -20.42 1.44
N THR A 211 -14.35 -19.71 2.50
CA THR A 211 -14.69 -18.28 2.46
C THR A 211 -13.42 -17.46 2.52
N PHE A 212 -13.27 -16.43 1.69
CA PHE A 212 -12.08 -15.60 1.72
C PHE A 212 -11.94 -14.90 3.09
N LEU A 213 -10.78 -15.05 3.73
CA LEU A 213 -10.41 -14.46 5.02
C LEU A 213 -10.12 -12.97 4.86
N TYR A 214 -11.17 -12.18 4.62
CA TYR A 214 -11.13 -10.76 4.95
C TYR A 214 -11.41 -10.53 6.45
N LYS A 215 -11.90 -11.54 7.17
CA LYS A 215 -12.01 -11.50 8.63
C LYS A 215 -10.62 -11.60 9.27
N LEU A 216 -10.04 -10.46 9.70
CA LEU A 216 -9.16 -10.34 10.89
C LEU A 216 -9.50 -11.53 11.78
N PRO A 217 -8.56 -12.46 12.03
CA PRO A 217 -8.97 -13.75 12.54
C PRO A 217 -9.55 -13.50 13.93
N SER A 218 -10.83 -13.82 14.05
CA SER A 218 -11.56 -13.84 15.32
C SER A 218 -10.70 -14.58 16.34
N SER A 219 -10.04 -13.85 17.25
CA SER A 219 -9.27 -14.34 18.41
C SER A 219 -8.27 -15.50 18.21
N ASN A 220 -8.08 -16.03 17.00
CA ASN A 220 -7.48 -17.34 16.73
C ASN A 220 -6.24 -17.30 15.84
N ILE A 221 -5.65 -16.12 15.54
CA ILE A 221 -4.32 -16.07 14.90
C ILE A 221 -3.34 -16.93 15.70
N ARG A 222 -3.32 -16.72 17.02
CA ARG A 222 -2.39 -17.42 17.91
C ARG A 222 -2.61 -18.94 17.89
N GLU A 223 -3.87 -19.41 17.84
CA GLU A 223 -4.18 -20.83 17.71
C GLU A 223 -3.85 -21.41 16.32
N LYS A 224 -4.10 -20.65 15.24
CA LYS A 224 -3.77 -21.07 13.86
C LYS A 224 -2.26 -21.14 13.65
N THR A 225 -1.51 -20.14 14.12
CA THR A 225 -0.04 -20.15 14.10
C THR A 225 0.51 -21.30 14.93
N ASN A 226 -0.02 -21.55 16.13
CA ASN A 226 0.39 -22.70 16.95
C ASN A 226 0.06 -24.05 16.31
N ARG A 227 -1.08 -24.19 15.63
CA ARG A 227 -1.42 -25.41 14.86
C ARG A 227 -0.48 -25.62 13.68
N PHE A 228 -0.17 -24.57 12.93
CA PHE A 228 0.76 -24.64 11.80
C PHE A 228 2.16 -25.07 12.27
N ILE A 229 2.69 -24.45 13.32
CA ILE A 229 3.97 -24.84 13.94
C ILE A 229 3.91 -26.29 14.43
N SER A 230 2.82 -26.71 15.08
CA SER A 230 2.65 -28.09 15.57
C SER A 230 2.56 -29.14 14.45
N ASN A 231 2.06 -28.75 13.27
CA ASN A 231 1.95 -29.63 12.10
C ASN A 231 3.26 -29.68 11.31
N GLN A 232 4.03 -28.58 11.24
CA GLN A 232 5.41 -28.60 10.72
C GLN A 232 6.32 -29.49 11.57
N ASN A 233 6.22 -29.40 12.89
CA ASN A 233 6.94 -30.29 13.82
C ASN A 233 6.54 -31.78 13.72
N LYS A 234 5.45 -32.11 13.01
CA LYS A 234 5.05 -33.50 12.71
C LYS A 234 5.53 -33.98 11.34
N ILE A 235 5.93 -33.07 10.46
CA ILE A 235 6.35 -33.36 9.08
C ILE A 235 7.88 -33.28 8.95
N ASP A 236 8.56 -32.55 9.84
CA ASP A 236 10.01 -32.45 9.85
C ASP A 236 10.68 -33.54 10.72
N ASN A 237 11.51 -34.32 10.05
CA ASN A 237 12.52 -35.24 10.59
C ASN A 237 13.32 -34.54 11.73
N PRO A 238 13.65 -35.20 12.86
CA PRO A 238 14.13 -34.54 14.09
C PRO A 238 15.59 -34.08 14.05
N SER A 239 16.10 -33.60 12.91
CA SER A 239 17.53 -33.28 12.74
C SER A 239 17.85 -31.80 12.48
N LEU A 240 16.92 -30.86 12.64
CA LEU A 240 17.26 -29.44 12.70
C LEU A 240 16.66 -28.77 13.92
N ASP A 241 17.47 -28.68 14.97
CA ASP A 241 17.15 -27.93 16.18
C ASP A 241 17.24 -26.42 15.90
N THR A 242 16.10 -25.84 15.52
CA THR A 242 15.94 -24.40 15.30
C THR A 242 16.21 -23.56 16.56
N THR A 243 16.22 -24.19 17.73
CA THR A 243 16.59 -23.58 19.01
C THR A 243 18.09 -23.27 19.09
N GLU A 244 18.93 -24.10 18.47
CA GLU A 244 20.40 -23.92 18.48
C GLU A 244 20.83 -22.77 17.55
N LEU A 245 20.17 -22.64 16.38
CA LEU A 245 20.38 -21.54 15.43
C LEU A 245 20.02 -20.17 16.02
N LEU A 246 18.90 -20.06 16.74
CA LEU A 246 18.50 -18.81 17.40
C LEU A 246 19.40 -18.48 18.60
N THR A 247 19.89 -19.49 19.33
CA THR A 247 20.81 -19.29 20.46
C THR A 247 22.18 -18.79 19.99
N ASN A 248 22.67 -19.27 18.83
CA ASN A 248 23.93 -18.83 18.26
C ASN A 248 23.84 -17.41 17.66
N LEU A 249 22.73 -17.06 17.01
CA LEU A 249 22.53 -15.71 16.47
C LEU A 249 22.47 -14.62 17.57
N VAL A 250 21.89 -14.95 18.73
CA VAL A 250 21.84 -14.04 19.90
C VAL A 250 23.20 -13.90 20.59
N LYS A 251 24.07 -14.90 20.51
CA LYS A 251 25.45 -14.82 21.02
C LYS A 251 26.35 -13.97 20.13
N ASP A 252 26.20 -14.06 18.80
CA ASP A 252 27.02 -13.28 17.87
C ASP A 252 26.70 -11.78 17.92
N ILE A 253 25.44 -11.41 18.17
CA ILE A 253 25.02 -10.00 18.32
C ILE A 253 25.57 -9.37 19.62
N LYS A 254 25.86 -10.16 20.65
CA LYS A 254 26.39 -9.66 21.93
C LYS A 254 27.91 -9.50 21.97
N HIS A 255 28.63 -9.96 20.94
CA HIS A 255 30.09 -9.86 20.87
C HIS A 255 30.63 -8.82 19.88
N GLN A 256 29.75 -8.02 19.25
CA GLN A 256 30.15 -6.93 18.33
C GLN A 256 29.91 -5.51 18.87
N HIS A 257 29.80 -5.35 20.19
CA HIS A 257 29.88 -4.05 20.87
C HIS A 257 30.91 -4.08 22.00
#